data_AF-A0A947DCU5-F1
#
_entry.id   AF-A0A947DCU5-F1
#
_cell.length_a   1.000
_cell.length_b   1.000
_cell.length_c   1.000
_cell.angle_alpha   90.00
_cell.angle_beta   90.00
_cell.angle_gamma   90.00
#
_symmetry.space_group_name_H-M   'P 1'
#
loop_
_entity.id
_entity.type
_entity.pdbx_description
1 polymer ?
#
loop_
_entity_poly.entity_id
_entity_poly.type
_entity_poly.pdbx_seq_one_letter_code
_entity_poly.pdbx_strand_id
1 'polypeptide(L)'
;MTKEVTSATGASSRTKIAELREALGMTQQELAVFVGVSNNTIQNWEAGKSGVDQIKKFLRLCAILDCELSDLIDDSEVNESKGFSLTQLRALRKQWLEADDDPA
;
A
#
# COMPACT_ATOMS: atom_id res chain seq x y z
N MET A 1 30.14 -9.25 -28.90
CA MET A 1 28.72 -9.64 -28.79
C MET A 1 27.95 -8.45 -28.27
N THR A 2 27.31 -7.71 -29.17
CA THR A 2 26.46 -6.56 -28.84
C THR A 2 25.17 -7.05 -28.18
N LYS A 3 24.84 -6.49 -27.02
CA LYS A 3 23.47 -6.47 -26.52
C LYS A 3 23.02 -5.03 -26.53
N GLU A 4 22.27 -4.66 -27.56
CA GLU A 4 21.30 -3.59 -27.45
C GLU A 4 19.92 -4.22 -27.35
N VAL A 5 19.14 -3.77 -26.37
CA VAL A 5 17.69 -3.65 -26.47
C VAL A 5 17.31 -2.35 -25.74
N THR A 6 16.99 -1.34 -26.54
CA THR A 6 15.88 -0.36 -26.45
C THR A 6 15.05 -0.34 -25.14
N SER A 7 14.54 0.77 -24.60
CA SER A 7 13.78 1.87 -25.22
C SER A 7 13.48 2.94 -24.16
N ALA A 8 13.51 4.22 -24.53
CA ALA A 8 12.95 5.32 -23.75
C ALA A 8 11.44 5.46 -24.02
N THR A 9 10.57 5.41 -23.00
CA THR A 9 9.16 5.83 -23.13
C THR A 9 8.55 6.28 -21.79
N GLY A 10 8.22 7.58 -21.70
CA GLY A 10 7.14 8.16 -20.88
C GLY A 10 7.27 8.10 -19.35
N ALA A 11 7.36 9.26 -18.69
CA ALA A 11 7.12 9.38 -17.26
C ALA A 11 5.64 9.06 -16.97
N SER A 12 5.29 7.78 -16.92
CA SER A 12 4.08 7.32 -16.26
C SER A 12 4.25 7.68 -14.80
N SER A 13 3.51 8.69 -14.32
CA SER A 13 3.57 9.12 -12.92
C SER A 13 3.24 7.92 -12.04
N ARG A 14 4.27 7.29 -11.45
CA ARG A 14 4.07 6.14 -10.57
C ARG A 14 3.27 6.63 -9.36
N THR A 15 2.23 5.90 -9.00
CA THR A 15 1.42 6.26 -7.84
C THR A 15 2.22 6.07 -6.56
N LYS A 16 1.87 6.82 -5.52
CA LYS A 16 2.55 6.73 -4.23
C LYS A 16 2.48 5.33 -3.61
N ILE A 17 1.42 4.58 -3.92
CA ILE A 17 1.24 3.19 -3.47
C ILE A 17 2.34 2.29 -4.05
N ALA A 18 2.57 2.38 -5.37
CA ALA A 18 3.61 1.59 -6.04
C ALA A 18 5.00 1.93 -5.49
N GLU A 19 5.30 3.21 -5.30
CA GLU A 19 6.57 3.66 -4.72
C GLU A 19 6.81 3.09 -3.32
N LEU A 20 5.79 3.15 -2.45
CA LEU A 20 5.90 2.65 -1.08
C LEU A 20 6.02 1.12 -1.03
N ARG A 21 5.29 0.40 -1.89
CA ARG A 21 5.39 -1.06 -1.99
C ARG A 21 6.79 -1.50 -2.42
N GLU A 22 7.32 -0.89 -3.46
CA GLU A 22 8.65 -1.22 -3.99
C GLU A 22 9.77 -0.86 -3.02
N ALA A 23 9.63 0.24 -2.27
CA ALA A 23 10.57 0.60 -1.21
C ALA A 23 10.63 -0.45 -0.08
N LEU A 24 9.56 -1.25 0.08
CA LEU A 24 9.51 -2.38 1.00
C LEU A 24 9.91 -3.72 0.35
N GLY A 25 10.38 -3.71 -0.90
CA GLY A 25 10.78 -4.93 -1.61
C GLY A 25 9.64 -5.89 -1.95
N MET A 26 8.38 -5.45 -1.83
CA MET A 26 7.21 -6.32 -2.03
C MET A 26 6.76 -6.40 -3.48
N THR A 27 6.22 -7.54 -3.87
CA THR A 27 5.38 -7.72 -5.05
C THR A 27 3.95 -7.23 -4.84
N GLN A 28 3.22 -6.94 -5.92
CA GLN A 28 1.78 -6.56 -5.83
C GLN A 28 0.94 -7.67 -5.17
N GLN A 29 1.28 -8.94 -5.43
CA GLN A 29 0.58 -10.09 -4.87
C GLN A 29 0.79 -10.19 -3.35
N GLU A 30 2.00 -9.96 -2.85
CA GLU A 30 2.28 -9.96 -1.40
C GLU A 30 1.51 -8.85 -0.69
N LEU A 31 1.54 -7.63 -1.23
CA LEU A 31 0.75 -6.53 -0.68
C LEU A 31 -0.75 -6.85 -0.68
N ALA A 32 -1.26 -7.46 -1.75
CA ALA A 32 -2.66 -7.88 -1.84
C ALA A 32 -3.05 -8.87 -0.74
N VAL A 33 -2.18 -9.85 -0.47
CA VAL A 33 -2.37 -10.83 0.62
C VAL A 33 -2.40 -10.15 1.98
N PHE A 34 -1.47 -9.25 2.26
CA PHE A 34 -1.41 -8.54 3.55
C PHE A 34 -2.65 -7.67 3.78
N VAL A 35 -3.09 -6.96 2.75
CA VAL A 35 -4.25 -6.04 2.81
C VAL A 35 -5.58 -6.80 2.74
N GLY A 36 -5.61 -8.05 2.29
CA GLY A 36 -6.84 -8.85 2.17
C GLY A 36 -7.65 -8.55 0.91
N VAL A 37 -7.00 -8.12 -0.18
CA VAL A 37 -7.63 -7.79 -1.46
C VAL A 37 -7.07 -8.65 -2.60
N SER A 38 -7.65 -8.53 -3.81
CA SER A 38 -7.12 -9.21 -4.98
C SER A 38 -5.88 -8.50 -5.55
N ASN A 39 -5.01 -9.22 -6.26
CA ASN A 39 -3.88 -8.61 -6.97
C ASN A 39 -4.33 -7.53 -7.97
N ASN A 40 -5.42 -7.79 -8.70
CA ASN A 40 -6.03 -6.82 -9.61
C ASN A 40 -6.50 -5.54 -8.88
N THR A 41 -6.91 -5.64 -7.62
CA THR A 41 -7.25 -4.48 -6.79
C THR A 41 -6.02 -3.61 -6.56
N ILE A 42 -4.89 -4.20 -6.15
CA ILE A 42 -3.61 -3.49 -5.98
C ILE A 42 -3.16 -2.88 -7.32
N GLN A 43 -3.22 -3.62 -8.41
CA GLN A 43 -2.88 -3.11 -9.75
C GLN A 43 -3.73 -1.89 -10.14
N ASN A 44 -5.04 -1.93 -9.87
CA ASN A 44 -5.92 -0.79 -10.14
C ASN A 44 -5.58 0.41 -9.27
N TRP A 45 -5.31 0.22 -7.98
CA TRP A 45 -4.87 1.29 -7.08
C TRP A 45 -3.56 1.91 -7.56
N GLU A 46 -2.60 1.08 -7.99
CA GLU A 46 -1.30 1.52 -8.49
C GLU A 46 -1.39 2.21 -9.86
N ALA A 47 -2.42 1.92 -10.64
CA ALA A 47 -2.75 2.59 -11.89
C ALA A 47 -3.63 3.84 -11.70
N GLY A 48 -3.94 4.23 -10.46
CA GLY A 48 -4.79 5.38 -10.14
C GLY A 48 -6.27 5.19 -10.47
N LYS A 49 -6.71 3.95 -10.68
CA LYS A 49 -8.09 3.59 -11.04
C LYS A 49 -8.92 3.29 -9.81
N SER A 50 -10.07 3.95 -9.69
CA SER A 50 -11.25 3.66 -8.85
C SER A 50 -11.07 3.47 -7.32
N GLY A 51 -9.87 3.23 -6.79
CA GLY A 51 -9.66 2.93 -5.37
C GLY A 51 -9.36 4.12 -4.49
N VAL A 52 -8.61 5.11 -4.98
CA VAL A 52 -8.11 6.22 -4.16
C VAL A 52 -9.12 7.35 -3.96
N ASP A 53 -10.18 7.41 -4.75
CA ASP A 53 -11.15 8.51 -4.65
C ASP A 53 -11.99 8.43 -3.38
N GLN A 54 -12.30 7.23 -2.89
CA GLN A 54 -12.96 7.05 -1.62
C GLN A 54 -12.06 7.49 -0.46
N ILE A 55 -10.76 7.18 -0.53
CA ILE A 55 -9.77 7.64 0.46
C ILE A 55 -9.72 9.19 0.48
N LYS A 56 -9.70 9.85 -0.68
CA LYS A 56 -9.75 11.33 -0.77
C LYS A 56 -11.00 11.91 -0.11
N LYS A 57 -12.16 11.26 -0.26
CA LYS A 57 -13.40 11.70 0.41
C LYS A 57 -13.29 11.59 1.92
N PHE A 58 -12.75 10.48 2.44
CA PHE A 58 -12.52 10.30 3.87
C PHE A 58 -11.51 11.31 4.42
N LEU A 59 -10.45 11.64 3.69
CA LEU A 59 -9.51 12.70 4.09
C LEU A 59 -10.20 14.06 4.24
N ARG A 60 -11.10 14.41 3.32
CA ARG A 60 -11.90 15.65 3.42
C ARG A 60 -12.87 15.61 4.61
N LEU A 61 -13.45 14.44 4.89
CA LEU A 61 -14.33 14.24 6.03
C LEU A 61 -13.56 14.42 7.36
N CYS A 62 -12.41 13.78 7.49
CA CYS A 62 -11.51 13.92 8.64
C CYS A 62 -11.13 15.39 8.87
N ALA A 63 -10.79 16.11 7.80
CA ALA A 63 -10.39 17.52 7.87
C ALA A 63 -11.50 18.46 8.37
N ILE A 64 -12.78 18.20 8.04
CA ILE A 64 -13.89 19.05 8.51
C ILE A 64 -14.37 18.67 9.92
N LEU A 65 -14.15 17.43 10.32
CA LEU A 65 -14.53 16.91 11.64
C LEU A 65 -13.41 17.08 12.69
N ASP A 66 -12.23 17.55 12.27
CA ASP A 66 -11.03 17.66 13.11
C ASP A 66 -10.68 16.33 13.80
N CYS A 67 -10.62 15.26 13.01
CA CYS A 67 -10.29 13.92 13.49
C CYS A 67 -9.39 13.16 12.50
N GLU A 68 -8.84 12.04 12.95
CA GLU A 68 -8.13 11.07 12.11
C GLU A 68 -9.08 9.95 11.64
N LEU A 69 -8.67 9.21 10.59
CA LEU A 69 -9.48 8.10 10.08
C LEU A 69 -9.71 7.00 11.13
N SER A 70 -8.75 6.82 12.05
CA SER A 70 -8.87 5.90 13.19
C SER A 70 -9.93 6.31 14.21
N ASP A 71 -10.31 7.58 14.26
CA ASP A 71 -11.37 8.05 15.16
C ASP A 71 -12.77 7.72 14.61
N LEU A 72 -12.86 7.42 13.31
CA LEU A 72 -14.12 7.13 12.61
C LEU A 72 -14.45 5.64 12.55
N ILE A 73 -13.47 4.77 12.83
CA ILE A 73 -13.57 3.33 12.61
C ILE A 73 -13.00 2.60 13.82
N ASP A 74 -13.84 1.78 14.47
CA ASP A 74 -13.37 0.79 15.43
C ASP A 74 -12.82 -0.43 14.67
N ASP A 75 -11.53 -0.71 14.83
CA ASP A 75 -10.86 -1.79 14.11
C ASP A 75 -11.21 -3.19 14.62
N SER A 76 -11.93 -3.28 15.75
CA SER A 76 -12.44 -4.54 16.30
C SER A 76 -13.54 -5.19 15.44
N GLU A 77 -14.17 -4.44 14.54
CA GLU A 77 -15.28 -4.90 13.68
C GLU A 77 -14.81 -5.22 12.23
N VAL A 78 -13.52 -5.03 11.91
CA VAL A 78 -12.99 -5.28 10.56
C VAL A 78 -12.79 -6.79 10.39
N ASN A 79 -13.88 -7.44 10.02
CA ASN A 79 -14.07 -8.85 9.73
C ASN A 79 -12.76 -9.59 9.35
N GLU A 80 -12.24 -10.40 10.28
CA GLU A 80 -11.00 -11.22 10.19
C GLU A 80 -10.97 -12.19 8.99
N SER A 81 -12.00 -12.23 8.16
CA SER A 81 -12.18 -13.20 7.10
C SER A 81 -11.29 -12.96 5.86
N LYS A 82 -10.63 -11.79 5.71
CA LYS A 82 -9.68 -11.53 4.61
C LYS A 82 -8.58 -10.53 5.01
N GLY A 83 -7.35 -11.02 5.22
CA GLY A 83 -6.15 -10.18 5.42
C GLY A 83 -5.55 -10.25 6.83
N PHE A 84 -4.47 -9.50 7.06
CA PHE A 84 -3.83 -9.38 8.37
C PHE A 84 -4.48 -8.25 9.17
N SER A 85 -4.59 -8.40 10.49
CA SER A 85 -5.08 -7.34 11.38
C SER A 85 -4.14 -6.13 11.41
N LEU A 86 -4.62 -4.95 11.80
CA LEU A 86 -3.78 -3.76 11.91
C LEU A 86 -2.59 -3.97 12.85
N THR A 87 -2.78 -4.69 13.96
CA THR A 87 -1.70 -5.04 14.89
C THR A 87 -0.69 -5.97 14.24
N GLN A 88 -1.13 -6.98 13.48
CA GLN A 88 -0.24 -7.87 12.74
C GLN A 88 0.55 -7.12 11.66
N LEU A 89 -0.09 -6.24 10.90
CA LEU A 89 0.55 -5.41 9.89
C LEU A 89 1.61 -4.46 10.50
N ARG A 90 1.29 -3.83 11.63
CA ARG A 90 2.24 -2.98 12.38
C ARG A 90 3.43 -3.78 12.89
N ALA A 91 3.20 -4.97 13.44
CA ALA A 91 4.27 -5.84 13.91
C ALA A 91 5.19 -6.29 12.76
N LEU A 92 4.61 -6.68 11.62
CA LEU A 92 5.35 -7.07 10.43
C LEU A 92 6.20 -5.91 9.91
N ARG A 93 5.64 -4.70 9.87
CA ARG A 93 6.37 -3.49 9.48
C ARG A 93 7.52 -3.19 10.43
N LYS A 94 7.33 -3.34 11.74
CA LYS A 94 8.38 -3.14 12.75
C LYS A 94 9.52 -4.12 12.53
N GLN A 95 9.21 -5.40 12.32
CA GLN A 95 10.21 -6.44 12.06
C GLN A 95 11.05 -6.14 10.80
N TRP A 96 10.44 -5.60 9.75
CA TRP A 96 11.19 -5.24 8.54
C TRP A 96 12.06 -3.99 8.68
N LEU A 97 11.65 -3.01 9.49
CA LEU A 97 12.49 -1.82 9.73
C LEU A 97 13.65 -2.11 10.68
N GLU A 98 13.50 -3.09 11.58
CA GLU A 98 14.56 -3.53 12.50
C GLU A 98 15.55 -4.52 11.84
N ALA A 99 15.26 -5.00 10.63
CA ALA A 99 16.12 -5.93 9.89
C ALA A 99 17.21 -5.26 9.04
N ASP A 100 17.17 -3.93 8.89
CA ASP A 100 18.14 -3.15 8.09
C ASP A 100 19.30 -2.56 8.94
N ASP A 101 19.33 -2.80 10.26
CA ASP A 101 20.47 -2.51 11.14
C ASP A 101 21.46 -3.70 11.19
N ASP A 102 21.85 -4.23 10.02
CA ASP A 102 23.04 -5.10 9.89
C ASP A 102 24.24 -4.22 9.52
N PRO A 103 25.13 -3.87 10.48
CA PRO A 103 26.33 -3.10 10.20
C PRO A 103 27.35 -4.00 9.50
N ALA A 104 27.34 -4.00 8.17
CA ALA A 104 28.52 -4.35 7.40
C ALA A 104 29.63 -3.30 7.59
#